data_AF-A0A2J0SLU8-F1
#
_entry.id   AF-A0A2J0SLU8-F1
#
_cell.length_a   1.000
_cell.length_b   1.000
_cell.length_c   1.000
_cell.angle_alpha   90.00
_cell.angle_beta   90.00
_cell.angle_gamma   90.00
#
_symmetry.space_group_name_H-M   'P 1'
#
loop_
_entity.id
_entity.type
_entity.pdbx_description
1 polymer ?
#
loop_
_entity_poly.entity_id
_entity_poly.type
_entity_poly.pdbx_seq_one_letter_code
_entity_poly.pdbx_strand_id
1 'polypeptide(L)'
;MRRPVLALFALLPLCGAAATPSSAAPEPRVREVMTRALPEQPGKEALILTVEYPPGGADPVHCHDAHGFVYVLEGRIVMGVAGGKEVTLGPGEAFHEGPADLHTVGRNASATEPAKFVVFLIKDIGKPAVLPPH
;
A
#
# COMPACT_ATOMS: atom_id res chain seq x y z
N MET A 1 -71.88 -27.95 18.61
CA MET A 1 -71.35 -27.45 17.32
C MET A 1 -69.96 -26.87 17.58
N ARG A 2 -68.89 -27.51 17.08
CA ARG A 2 -67.49 -27.07 17.29
C ARG A 2 -67.08 -26.18 16.12
N ARG A 3 -66.67 -24.93 16.40
CA ARG A 3 -66.09 -24.01 15.40
C ARG A 3 -64.57 -24.20 15.34
N PRO A 4 -63.94 -24.29 14.16
CA PRO A 4 -62.49 -24.34 14.06
C PRO A 4 -61.91 -22.92 14.19
N VAL A 5 -60.83 -22.78 14.94
CA VAL A 5 -60.04 -21.55 15.02
C VAL A 5 -59.02 -21.60 13.89
N LEU A 6 -59.12 -20.68 12.92
CA LEU A 6 -58.13 -20.50 11.87
C LEU A 6 -56.98 -19.63 12.42
N ALA A 7 -55.80 -20.20 12.58
CA ALA A 7 -54.59 -19.46 12.96
C ALA A 7 -53.95 -18.86 11.71
N LEU A 8 -53.92 -17.53 11.62
CA LEU A 8 -53.28 -16.79 10.53
C LEU A 8 -51.81 -16.54 10.90
N PHE A 9 -50.88 -17.24 10.23
CA PHE A 9 -49.45 -16.98 10.36
C PHE A 9 -49.07 -15.72 9.55
N ALA A 10 -48.74 -14.63 10.24
CA ALA A 10 -48.15 -13.45 9.63
C ALA A 10 -46.66 -13.71 9.37
N LEU A 11 -46.25 -13.77 8.09
CA LEU A 11 -44.85 -13.79 7.70
C LEU A 11 -44.26 -12.37 7.86
N LEU A 12 -43.30 -12.21 8.77
CA LEU A 12 -42.44 -11.03 8.84
C LEU A 12 -41.34 -11.12 7.77
N PRO A 13 -41.08 -10.05 6.98
CA PRO A 13 -39.99 -10.04 6.02
C PRO A 13 -38.68 -9.86 6.78
N LEU A 14 -37.83 -10.88 6.72
CA LEU A 14 -36.46 -10.83 7.21
C LEU A 14 -35.65 -9.90 6.29
N CYS A 15 -35.49 -8.62 6.66
CA CYS A 15 -34.57 -7.72 5.97
C CYS A 15 -33.14 -8.22 6.19
N GLY A 16 -32.59 -8.89 5.18
CA GLY A 16 -31.17 -9.22 5.13
C GLY A 16 -30.34 -7.94 4.99
N ALA A 17 -29.55 -7.61 6.01
CA ALA A 17 -28.50 -6.62 5.88
C ALA A 17 -27.47 -7.16 4.88
N ALA A 18 -27.45 -6.62 3.66
CA ALA A 18 -26.39 -6.89 2.71
C ALA A 18 -25.10 -6.28 3.25
N ALA A 19 -24.19 -7.12 3.75
CA ALA A 19 -22.83 -6.71 4.02
C ALA A 19 -22.19 -6.29 2.70
N THR A 20 -21.94 -5.00 2.51
CA THR A 20 -21.14 -4.51 1.40
C THR A 20 -19.73 -5.08 1.54
N PRO A 21 -19.21 -5.83 0.55
CA PRO A 21 -17.83 -6.30 0.62
C PRO A 21 -16.93 -5.07 0.71
N SER A 22 -16.09 -5.01 1.75
CA SER A 22 -15.01 -4.05 1.82
C SER A 22 -14.06 -4.37 0.67
N SER A 23 -14.16 -3.63 -0.45
CA SER A 23 -13.22 -3.80 -1.56
C SER A 23 -11.84 -3.42 -1.04
N ALA A 24 -10.91 -4.37 -1.06
CA ALA A 24 -9.51 -4.08 -0.76
C ALA A 24 -9.01 -2.96 -1.68
N ALA A 25 -8.12 -2.11 -1.16
CA ALA A 25 -7.51 -1.05 -1.93
C ALA A 25 -6.76 -1.65 -3.15
N PRO A 26 -6.84 -1.03 -4.33
CA PRO A 26 -6.11 -1.54 -5.48
C PRO A 26 -4.58 -1.47 -5.25
N GLU A 27 -3.88 -2.54 -5.65
CA GLU A 27 -2.42 -2.64 -5.45
C GLU A 27 -1.64 -1.69 -6.39
N PRO A 28 -0.45 -1.21 -5.96
CA PRO A 28 0.45 -0.47 -6.84
C PRO A 28 0.96 -1.31 -8.01
N ARG A 29 1.25 -0.64 -9.13
CA ARG A 29 2.07 -1.19 -10.21
C ARG A 29 3.53 -0.84 -9.95
N VAL A 30 4.35 -1.86 -9.72
CA VAL A 30 5.79 -1.71 -9.47
C VAL A 30 6.57 -2.22 -10.68
N ARG A 31 7.55 -1.44 -11.13
CA ARG A 31 8.45 -1.82 -12.23
C ARG A 31 9.89 -1.51 -11.87
N GLU A 32 10.75 -2.51 -12.02
CA GLU A 32 12.20 -2.31 -11.95
C GLU A 32 12.69 -1.50 -13.15
N VAL A 33 13.48 -0.46 -12.86
CA VAL A 33 14.13 0.38 -13.87
C VAL A 33 15.56 -0.07 -14.08
N MET A 34 16.30 -0.26 -12.99
CA MET A 34 17.71 -0.59 -13.02
C MET A 34 18.16 -1.17 -11.68
N THR A 35 19.07 -2.15 -11.74
CA THR A 35 19.87 -2.60 -10.61
C THR A 35 21.35 -2.48 -10.92
N ARG A 36 22.17 -1.96 -10.00
CA ARG A 36 23.63 -1.80 -10.15
C ARG A 36 24.35 -2.08 -8.84
N ALA A 37 25.33 -2.98 -8.88
CA ALA A 37 26.25 -3.18 -7.78
C ALA A 37 27.02 -1.89 -7.47
N LEU A 38 27.34 -1.68 -6.19
CA LEU A 38 28.12 -0.54 -5.69
C LEU A 38 29.49 -1.05 -5.21
N PRO A 39 30.55 -1.07 -6.06
CA PRO A 39 31.84 -1.68 -5.72
C PRO A 39 32.51 -1.08 -4.49
N GLU A 40 32.25 0.19 -4.21
CA GLU A 40 32.73 0.92 -3.03
C GLU A 40 32.01 0.52 -1.73
N GLN A 41 30.89 -0.22 -1.83
CA GLN A 41 30.15 -0.79 -0.70
C GLN A 41 29.99 -2.31 -0.89
N PRO A 42 30.98 -3.12 -0.46
CA PRO A 42 30.96 -4.56 -0.67
C PRO A 42 29.64 -5.21 -0.25
N GLY A 43 29.02 -5.95 -1.17
CA GLY A 43 27.75 -6.65 -0.95
C GLY A 43 26.48 -5.81 -1.18
N LYS A 44 26.60 -4.51 -1.48
CA LYS A 44 25.45 -3.63 -1.75
C LYS A 44 25.22 -3.39 -3.24
N GLU A 45 23.96 -3.12 -3.58
CA GLU A 45 23.53 -2.64 -4.87
C GLU A 45 22.48 -1.53 -4.73
N ALA A 46 22.48 -0.62 -5.70
CA ALA A 46 21.40 0.33 -5.92
C ALA A 46 20.32 -0.32 -6.81
N LEU A 47 19.08 -0.27 -6.37
CA LEU A 47 17.89 -0.65 -7.12
C LEU A 47 17.00 0.59 -7.32
N ILE A 48 16.55 0.81 -8.55
CA ILE A 48 15.62 1.89 -8.91
C ILE A 48 14.32 1.27 -9.39
N LEU A 49 13.21 1.68 -8.78
CA LEU A 49 11.86 1.28 -9.14
C LEU A 49 11.05 2.49 -9.58
N THR A 50 10.13 2.31 -10.53
CA THR A 50 8.96 3.19 -10.65
C THR A 50 7.77 2.51 -10.02
N VAL A 51 7.02 3.26 -9.21
CA VAL A 51 5.78 2.81 -8.58
C VAL A 51 4.65 3.74 -9.02
N GLU A 52 3.53 3.15 -9.39
CA GLU A 52 2.30 3.86 -9.73
C GLU A 52 1.17 3.36 -8.84
N TYR A 53 0.63 4.24 -8.00
CA TYR A 53 -0.61 3.94 -7.31
C TYR A 53 -1.79 4.30 -8.22
N PRO A 54 -2.74 3.37 -8.45
CA PRO A 54 -4.04 3.71 -9.01
C PRO A 54 -4.82 4.64 -8.06
N PRO A 55 -5.94 5.24 -8.51
CA PRO A 55 -6.84 5.98 -7.65
C PRO A 55 -7.29 5.15 -6.42
N GLY A 56 -7.10 5.71 -5.22
CA GLY A 56 -7.39 5.04 -3.94
C GLY A 56 -6.48 3.83 -3.63
N GLY A 57 -5.43 3.62 -4.41
CA GLY A 57 -4.51 2.49 -4.23
C GLY A 57 -3.65 2.61 -2.99
N ALA A 58 -3.26 1.46 -2.45
CA ALA A 58 -2.38 1.36 -1.28
C ALA A 58 -1.56 0.07 -1.34
N ASP A 59 -0.37 0.08 -0.75
CA ASP A 59 0.40 -1.14 -0.49
C ASP A 59 0.08 -1.74 0.88
N PRO A 60 0.31 -3.05 1.06
CA PRO A 60 0.26 -3.67 2.37
C PRO A 60 1.43 -3.19 3.24
N VAL A 61 1.26 -3.30 4.56
CA VAL A 61 2.35 -3.10 5.52
C VAL A 61 3.51 -4.05 5.19
N HIS A 62 4.73 -3.51 5.11
CA HIS A 62 5.93 -4.25 4.72
C HIS A 62 7.20 -3.65 5.32
N CYS A 63 8.33 -4.33 5.13
CA CYS A 63 9.65 -3.88 5.52
C CYS A 63 10.61 -3.83 4.33
N HIS A 64 11.73 -3.14 4.52
CA HIS A 64 12.90 -3.18 3.65
C HIS A 64 14.15 -3.47 4.49
N ASP A 65 15.00 -4.40 4.07
CA ASP A 65 16.37 -4.50 4.60
C ASP A 65 17.31 -3.60 3.78
N ALA A 66 16.97 -2.32 3.72
CA ALA A 66 17.56 -1.34 2.82
C ALA A 66 17.35 0.09 3.33
N HIS A 67 18.16 1.02 2.84
CA HIS A 67 17.76 2.44 2.84
C HIS A 67 16.90 2.71 1.61
N GLY A 68 15.66 3.16 1.82
CA GLY A 68 14.71 3.53 0.78
C GLY A 68 14.53 5.04 0.68
N PHE A 69 14.66 5.57 -0.53
CA PHE A 69 14.40 6.97 -0.84
C PHE A 69 13.30 7.06 -1.88
N VAL A 70 12.17 7.64 -1.50
CA VAL A 70 11.02 7.91 -2.37
C VAL A 70 11.15 9.32 -2.93
N TYR A 71 10.87 9.48 -4.23
CA TYR A 71 10.79 10.79 -4.89
C TYR A 71 9.57 10.86 -5.81
N VAL A 72 8.68 11.81 -5.58
CA VAL A 72 7.40 11.89 -6.28
C VAL A 72 7.56 12.57 -7.64
N LEU A 73 6.99 11.95 -8.68
CA LEU A 73 6.97 12.49 -10.04
C LEU A 73 5.63 13.13 -10.38
N GLU A 74 4.52 12.47 -10.05
CA GLU A 74 3.16 12.87 -10.44
C GLU A 74 2.18 12.54 -9.31
N GLY A 75 1.11 13.33 -9.18
CA GLY A 75 0.07 13.12 -8.17
C GLY A 75 0.55 13.42 -6.74
N ARG A 76 -0.15 12.85 -5.75
CA ARG A 76 0.22 12.94 -4.33
C ARG A 76 0.08 11.59 -3.64
N ILE A 77 1.02 11.29 -2.75
CA ILE A 77 1.05 10.05 -1.97
C ILE A 77 1.11 10.37 -0.49
N VAL A 78 0.65 9.44 0.34
CA VAL A 78 0.84 9.50 1.80
C VAL A 78 1.80 8.38 2.20
N MET A 79 2.85 8.74 2.93
CA MET A 79 3.90 7.86 3.39
C MET A 79 3.99 7.88 4.92
N GLY A 80 4.35 6.75 5.53
CA GLY A 80 4.54 6.69 6.98
C GLY A 80 5.06 5.35 7.48
N VAL A 81 6.00 5.43 8.43
CA VAL A 81 6.57 4.28 9.15
C VAL A 81 6.02 4.19 10.57
N ALA A 82 6.11 3.01 11.19
CA ALA A 82 5.61 2.78 12.54
C ALA A 82 6.20 3.77 13.56
N GLY A 83 5.33 4.40 14.36
CA GLY A 83 5.73 5.42 15.35
C GLY A 83 6.04 6.80 14.75
N GLY A 84 6.08 6.93 13.43
CA GLY A 84 6.22 8.19 12.71
C GLY A 84 4.89 8.90 12.46
N LYS A 85 4.98 10.14 11.96
CA LYS A 85 3.82 10.85 11.42
C LYS A 85 3.63 10.49 9.95
N GLU A 86 2.39 10.35 9.53
CA GLU A 86 2.07 10.32 8.10
C GLU A 86 2.46 11.65 7.44
N VAL A 87 3.03 11.58 6.25
CA VAL A 87 3.41 12.74 5.45
C VAL A 87 2.77 12.63 4.08
N THR A 88 2.09 13.69 3.64
CA THR A 88 1.56 13.77 2.26
C THR A 88 2.56 14.50 1.37
N LEU A 89 2.99 13.84 0.31
CA LEU A 89 4.04 14.29 -0.60
C LEU A 89 3.46 14.49 -2.00
N GLY A 90 3.93 15.51 -2.71
CA GLY A 90 3.64 15.80 -4.11
C GLY A 90 4.92 15.94 -4.93
N PRO A 91 4.82 16.34 -6.22
CA PRO A 91 5.94 16.29 -7.15
C PRO A 91 7.16 17.08 -6.67
N GLY A 92 8.33 16.46 -6.73
CA GLY A 92 9.59 17.04 -6.25
C GLY A 92 9.87 16.84 -4.76
N GLU A 93 8.91 16.34 -3.99
CA GLU A 93 9.09 16.00 -2.58
C GLU A 93 9.58 14.55 -2.42
N ALA A 94 10.24 14.29 -1.29
CA ALA A 94 10.89 13.01 -1.02
C ALA A 94 10.59 12.49 0.39
N PHE A 95 10.74 11.17 0.56
CA PHE A 95 10.64 10.49 1.85
C PHE A 95 11.77 9.49 1.99
N HIS A 96 12.20 9.26 3.23
CA HIS A 96 13.24 8.31 3.56
C HIS A 96 12.72 7.31 4.59
N GLU A 97 13.03 6.05 4.38
CA GLU A 97 12.85 4.96 5.34
C GLU A 97 14.14 4.13 5.46
N GLY A 98 14.41 3.68 6.68
CA GLY A 98 15.60 2.92 7.02
C GLY A 98 15.37 1.40 7.12
N PRO A 99 16.45 0.61 7.22
CA PRO A 99 16.37 -0.85 7.25
C PRO A 99 15.60 -1.45 8.44
N ALA A 100 15.43 -0.68 9.51
CA ALA A 100 14.71 -1.10 10.71
C ALA A 100 13.27 -0.58 10.76
N ASP A 101 12.86 0.22 9.78
CA ASP A 101 11.53 0.82 9.76
C ASP A 101 10.50 -0.19 9.24
N LEU A 102 9.33 -0.17 9.88
CA LEU A 102 8.14 -0.86 9.39
C LEU A 102 7.31 0.14 8.59
N HIS A 103 7.22 -0.06 7.28
CA HIS A 103 6.39 0.75 6.39
C HIS A 103 4.92 0.45 6.66
N THR A 104 4.23 1.37 7.32
CA THR A 104 2.84 1.18 7.75
C THR A 104 1.82 1.87 6.86
N VAL A 105 2.26 2.86 6.10
CA VAL A 105 1.40 3.73 5.30
C VAL A 105 2.08 4.01 3.97
N GLY A 106 1.56 3.41 2.90
CA GLY A 106 1.88 3.75 1.52
C GLY A 106 0.59 3.76 0.71
N ARG A 107 0.10 4.95 0.32
CA ARG A 107 -1.16 5.09 -0.43
C ARG A 107 -1.21 6.30 -1.33
N ASN A 108 -2.08 6.23 -2.34
CA ASN A 108 -2.49 7.39 -3.11
C ASN A 108 -3.31 8.34 -2.23
N ALA A 109 -3.00 9.63 -2.26
CA ALA A 109 -3.78 10.65 -1.57
C ALA A 109 -5.08 11.00 -2.32
N SER A 110 -5.21 10.60 -3.59
CA SER A 110 -6.39 10.81 -4.43
C SER A 110 -7.19 9.53 -4.61
N ALA A 111 -8.51 9.66 -4.58
CA ALA A 111 -9.46 8.59 -4.92
C ALA A 111 -9.85 8.59 -6.41
N THR A 112 -9.36 9.55 -7.21
CA THR A 112 -9.79 9.75 -8.61
C THR A 112 -8.66 9.81 -9.62
N GLU A 113 -7.46 10.20 -9.20
CA GLU A 113 -6.29 10.38 -10.06
C GLU A 113 -5.16 9.44 -9.61
N PRO A 114 -4.34 8.90 -10.53
CA PRO A 114 -3.17 8.10 -10.17
C PRO A 114 -2.06 8.98 -9.57
N ALA A 115 -1.10 8.33 -8.92
CA ALA A 115 0.14 8.95 -8.47
C ALA A 115 1.34 8.09 -8.86
N LYS A 116 2.47 8.72 -9.18
CA LYS A 116 3.68 8.05 -9.65
C LYS A 116 4.92 8.60 -8.97
N PHE A 117 5.80 7.69 -8.58
CA PHE A 117 7.04 8.02 -7.89
C PHE A 117 8.15 7.04 -8.25
N VAL A 118 9.37 7.42 -7.89
CA VAL A 118 10.57 6.58 -7.98
C VAL A 118 10.98 6.17 -6.58
N VAL A 119 11.43 4.93 -6.42
CA VAL A 119 12.08 4.46 -5.19
C VAL A 119 13.51 4.08 -5.53
N PHE A 120 14.46 4.62 -4.76
CA PHE A 120 15.87 4.22 -4.78
C PHE A 120 16.14 3.41 -3.52
N LEU A 121 16.59 2.18 -3.69
CA LEU A 121 16.95 1.29 -2.59
C LEU A 121 18.45 1.02 -2.64
N ILE A 122 19.15 1.23 -1.52
CA ILE A 122 20.49 0.68 -1.31
C ILE A 122 20.32 -0.56 -0.44
N LYS A 123 20.45 -1.72 -1.07
CA LYS A 123 20.13 -3.03 -0.47
C LYS A 123 21.24 -4.04 -0.71
N ASP A 124 21.16 -5.17 -0.02
CA ASP A 124 22.04 -6.30 -0.30
C ASP A 124 21.78 -6.88 -1.71
N ILE A 125 22.86 -7.32 -2.35
CA ILE A 125 22.82 -7.92 -3.69
C ILE A 125 21.86 -9.11 -3.71
N GLY A 126 20.94 -9.11 -4.68
CA GLY A 126 20.02 -10.23 -4.92
C GLY A 126 18.91 -10.41 -3.86
N LYS A 127 18.84 -9.55 -2.83
CA LYS A 127 17.71 -9.54 -1.89
C LYS A 127 16.45 -8.93 -2.50
N PRO A 128 15.24 -9.34 -2.07
CA PRO A 128 14.00 -8.73 -2.55
C PRO A 128 13.92 -7.26 -2.13
N ALA A 129 13.16 -6.47 -2.89
CA ALA A 129 12.91 -5.07 -2.56
C ALA A 129 12.04 -4.91 -1.30
N VAL A 130 11.02 -5.75 -1.16
CA VAL A 130 10.07 -5.75 -0.03
C VAL A 130 10.15 -7.07 0.74
N LEU A 131 9.99 -6.98 2.05
CA LEU A 131 9.91 -8.11 2.97
C LEU A 131 8.57 -8.07 3.73
N PRO A 132 8.05 -9.22 4.17
CA PRO A 132 6.91 -9.22 5.08
C PRO A 132 7.24 -8.46 6.37
N PRO A 133 6.23 -7.93 7.08
CA PRO A 133 6.42 -7.32 8.38
C PRO A 133 7.04 -8.34 9.36
N HIS A 134 7.94 -7.85 10.23
CA HIS A 134 8.62 -8.64 11.25
C HIS A 134 7.77 -8.92 12.49
#